data_AF-A0A1H3F9V7-F1
#
_entry.id   AF-A0A1H3F9V7-F1
#
_cell.length_a   1.000
_cell.length_b   1.000
_cell.length_c   1.000
_cell.angle_alpha   90.00
_cell.angle_beta   90.00
_cell.angle_gamma   90.00
#
_symmetry.space_group_name_H-M   'P 1'
#
loop_
_entity.id
_entity.type
_entity.pdbx_description
1 polymer ?
#
loop_
_entity_poly.entity_id
_entity_poly.type
_entity_poly.pdbx_seq_one_letter_code
_entity_poly.pdbx_strand_id
1 'polypeptide(L)'
;MPNDCWIYDGPPDYVNVKLPPLHPSEGGGYILLFCLDNGTIRLFSSCNPGSCVSSWNYTVRRFGLPGTTKVLVSKPFLRYTAVRRQLGESLKPYKDKQTDAYRIDEDTLALEAGKVFAAVEALAGENV
;
A
#
# COMPACT_ATOMS: atom_id res chain seq x y z
N MET A 1 6.65 14.16 9.98
CA MET A 1 6.94 14.16 8.53
C MET A 1 5.64 13.85 7.83
N PRO A 2 4.88 14.82 7.29
CA PRO A 2 3.52 14.50 6.87
C PRO A 2 3.52 14.00 5.42
N ASN A 3 3.08 12.75 5.24
CA ASN A 3 2.24 12.25 4.14
C ASN A 3 2.63 12.42 2.66
N ASP A 4 3.77 13.01 2.27
CA ASP A 4 4.14 13.16 0.85
C ASP A 4 4.38 11.81 0.11
N CYS A 5 4.50 10.70 0.85
CA CYS A 5 4.63 9.36 0.28
C CYS A 5 3.32 8.78 -0.25
N TRP A 6 2.17 9.34 0.14
CA TRP A 6 0.85 8.83 -0.21
C TRP A 6 0.09 9.85 -1.07
N ILE A 7 -0.27 9.47 -2.31
CA ILE A 7 -1.12 10.30 -3.17
C ILE A 7 -2.61 10.19 -2.81
N TYR A 8 -2.94 9.21 -1.97
CA TYR A 8 -4.27 8.99 -1.44
C TYR A 8 -4.17 8.50 0.00
N ASP A 9 -4.91 9.17 0.88
CA ASP A 9 -5.14 8.79 2.27
C ASP A 9 -6.62 9.03 2.56
N GLY A 10 -7.40 7.95 2.72
CA GLY A 10 -8.83 8.11 2.97
C GLY A 10 -9.65 6.82 2.91
N PRO A 11 -10.99 6.93 2.89
CA PRO A 11 -11.89 5.78 2.89
C PRO A 11 -11.73 4.87 1.66
N PRO A 12 -12.00 3.56 1.73
CA PRO A 12 -11.88 2.67 0.58
C PRO A 12 -12.79 3.05 -0.61
N ASP A 13 -13.95 3.65 -0.35
CA ASP A 13 -14.99 3.89 -1.37
C ASP A 13 -14.59 4.89 -2.47
N TYR A 14 -13.66 5.82 -2.17
CA TYR A 14 -13.24 6.84 -3.12
C TYR A 14 -11.99 6.47 -3.92
N VAL A 15 -11.35 5.32 -3.64
CA VAL A 15 -10.11 4.91 -4.32
C VAL A 15 -10.33 4.80 -5.84
N ASN A 16 -11.41 4.14 -6.27
CA ASN A 16 -11.72 3.95 -7.69
C ASN A 16 -12.13 5.25 -8.41
N VAL A 17 -12.53 6.27 -7.67
CA VAL A 17 -12.90 7.59 -8.22
C VAL A 17 -11.68 8.48 -8.36
N LYS A 18 -10.75 8.42 -7.39
CA LYS A 18 -9.59 9.32 -7.34
C LYS A 18 -8.36 8.79 -8.07
N LEU A 19 -8.21 7.47 -8.18
CA LEU A 19 -6.99 6.86 -8.72
C LEU A 19 -7.31 6.01 -9.96
N PRO A 20 -6.87 6.45 -11.15
CA PRO A 20 -7.08 5.67 -12.36
C PRO A 20 -6.22 4.39 -12.34
N PRO A 21 -6.69 3.31 -13.00
CA PRO A 21 -5.85 2.17 -13.28
C PRO A 21 -4.70 2.60 -14.20
N LEU A 22 -3.52 2.03 -13.98
CA LEU A 22 -2.38 2.16 -14.87
C LEU A 22 -2.35 0.96 -15.81
N HIS A 23 -2.06 1.21 -17.08
CA HIS A 23 -1.85 0.11 -18.00
C HIS A 23 -0.54 -0.62 -17.66
N PRO A 24 -0.51 -1.96 -17.67
CA PRO A 24 0.72 -2.72 -17.43
C PRO A 24 1.88 -2.33 -18.37
N SER A 25 1.55 -1.88 -19.59
CA SER A 25 2.49 -1.37 -20.59
C SER A 25 2.98 0.06 -20.32
N GLU A 26 2.26 0.84 -19.52
CA GLU A 26 2.70 2.15 -19.00
C GLU A 26 3.62 2.00 -17.77
N GLY A 27 3.93 0.75 -17.43
CA GLY A 27 5.18 0.40 -16.79
C GLY A 27 5.16 0.38 -15.27
N GLY A 28 4.02 0.61 -14.59
CA GLY A 28 4.02 0.71 -13.14
C GLY A 28 2.77 0.22 -12.42
N GLY A 29 2.79 0.44 -11.11
CA GLY A 29 1.67 0.15 -10.23
C GLY A 29 1.85 0.83 -8.89
N TYR A 30 0.81 0.72 -8.08
CA TYR A 30 0.73 1.38 -6.78
C TYR A 30 1.07 0.42 -5.66
N ILE A 31 1.58 0.97 -4.55
CA ILE A 31 1.58 0.30 -3.25
C ILE A 31 0.34 0.72 -2.50
N LEU A 32 -0.36 -0.25 -1.91
CA LEU A 32 -1.56 0.02 -1.13
C LEU A 32 -1.39 -0.53 0.29
N LEU A 33 -1.81 0.23 1.27
CA LEU A 33 -1.94 -0.20 2.66
C LEU A 33 -3.40 -0.11 3.08
N PHE A 34 -3.96 -1.22 3.54
CA PHE A 34 -5.32 -1.28 4.05
C PHE A 34 -5.26 -1.29 5.57
N CYS A 35 -5.69 -0.21 6.20
CA CYS A 35 -5.89 -0.13 7.64
C CYS A 35 -7.23 -0.79 7.95
N LEU A 36 -7.20 -1.78 8.85
CA LEU A 36 -8.36 -2.57 9.21
C LEU A 36 -8.95 -2.11 10.55
N ASP A 37 -10.23 -2.40 10.80
CA ASP A 37 -10.97 -2.02 12.01
C ASP A 37 -10.34 -2.56 13.32
N ASN A 38 -9.61 -3.66 13.24
CA ASN A 38 -8.88 -4.26 14.36
C ASN A 38 -7.49 -3.64 14.60
N GLY A 39 -7.18 -2.52 13.94
CA GLY A 39 -5.90 -1.80 14.07
C GLY A 39 -4.71 -2.49 13.40
N THR A 40 -4.95 -3.49 12.55
CA THR A 40 -3.89 -4.11 11.73
C THR A 40 -3.86 -3.52 10.33
N ILE A 41 -2.71 -3.69 9.66
CA ILE A 41 -2.47 -3.18 8.31
C ILE A 41 -2.15 -4.34 7.39
N ARG A 42 -2.72 -4.34 6.18
CA ARG A 42 -2.32 -5.26 5.11
C ARG A 42 -1.68 -4.53 3.94
N LEU A 43 -0.62 -5.12 3.40
CA LEU A 43 0.20 -4.58 2.33
C LEU A 43 -0.12 -5.25 0.99
N PHE A 44 -0.50 -4.44 0.00
CA PHE A 44 -0.83 -4.86 -1.35
C PHE A 44 -0.05 -4.04 -2.39
N SER A 45 -0.11 -4.51 -3.63
CA SER A 45 0.42 -3.79 -4.79
C SER A 45 -0.43 -4.11 -6.01
N SER A 46 -0.83 -3.11 -6.78
CA SER A 46 -1.73 -3.29 -7.93
C SER A 46 -1.55 -2.17 -8.95
N CYS A 47 -1.70 -2.48 -10.24
CA CYS A 47 -1.86 -1.47 -11.30
C CYS A 47 -3.29 -0.88 -11.32
N ASN A 48 -4.27 -1.57 -10.74
CA ASN A 48 -5.65 -1.11 -10.60
C ASN A 48 -6.04 -1.06 -9.11
N PRO A 49 -5.91 0.10 -8.44
CA PRO A 49 -6.13 0.21 -7.01
C PRO A 49 -7.61 0.03 -6.65
N GLY A 50 -8.54 0.57 -7.46
CA GLY A 50 -9.98 0.42 -7.25
C GLY A 50 -10.46 -1.03 -7.31
N SER A 51 -9.98 -1.80 -8.29
CA SER A 51 -10.26 -3.24 -8.38
C SER A 51 -9.68 -4.01 -7.18
N CYS A 52 -8.45 -3.70 -6.77
CA CYS A 52 -7.80 -4.32 -5.61
C CYS A 52 -8.61 -4.12 -4.32
N VAL A 53 -9.05 -2.89 -4.05
CA VAL A 53 -9.91 -2.57 -2.90
C VAL A 53 -11.25 -3.31 -2.98
N SER A 54 -11.87 -3.32 -4.17
CA SER A 54 -13.17 -3.99 -4.37
C SER A 54 -13.09 -5.50 -4.14
N SER A 55 -12.06 -6.15 -4.67
CA SER A 55 -11.80 -7.57 -4.44
C SER A 55 -11.57 -7.89 -2.96
N TRP A 56 -10.78 -7.07 -2.26
CA TRP A 56 -10.54 -7.25 -0.83
C TRP A 56 -11.81 -7.06 0.00
N ASN A 57 -12.60 -6.01 -0.26
CA ASN A 57 -13.85 -5.78 0.44
C ASN A 57 -14.86 -6.93 0.24
N TYR A 58 -14.89 -7.53 -0.97
CA TYR A 58 -15.68 -8.72 -1.23
C TYR A 58 -15.19 -9.92 -0.39
N THR A 59 -13.88 -10.18 -0.35
CA THR A 59 -13.27 -11.23 0.48
C THR A 59 -13.59 -11.03 1.96
N VAL A 60 -13.43 -9.81 2.46
CA VAL A 60 -13.70 -9.45 3.85
C VAL A 60 -15.14 -9.76 4.25
N ARG A 61 -16.11 -9.32 3.45
CA ARG A 61 -17.54 -9.60 3.69
C ARG A 61 -17.85 -11.09 3.62
N ARG A 62 -17.26 -11.81 2.67
CA ARG A 62 -17.51 -13.24 2.45
C ARG A 62 -16.99 -14.12 3.60
N PHE A 63 -15.86 -13.76 4.18
CA PHE A 63 -15.17 -14.59 5.18
C PHE A 63 -15.21 -14.01 6.60
N GLY A 64 -15.96 -12.93 6.83
CA GLY A 64 -16.08 -12.30 8.15
C GLY A 64 -14.75 -11.77 8.69
N LEU A 65 -13.88 -11.27 7.80
CA LEU A 65 -12.58 -10.70 8.19
C LEU A 65 -12.76 -9.25 8.68
N PRO A 66 -11.73 -8.67 9.33
CA PRO A 66 -11.68 -7.25 9.67
C PRO A 66 -11.94 -6.34 8.46
N GLY A 67 -12.82 -5.35 8.64
CA GLY A 67 -13.20 -4.34 7.64
C GLY A 67 -12.08 -3.37 7.33
N THR A 68 -12.01 -2.86 6.09
CA THR A 68 -11.08 -1.78 5.73
C THR A 68 -11.66 -0.43 6.14
N THR A 69 -11.00 0.28 7.05
CA THR A 69 -11.42 1.61 7.51
C THR A 69 -10.75 2.74 6.73
N LYS A 70 -9.51 2.51 6.29
CA LYS A 70 -8.70 3.50 5.57
C LYS A 70 -7.78 2.81 4.58
N VAL A 71 -7.51 3.47 3.46
CA VAL A 71 -6.58 3.03 2.43
C VAL A 71 -5.56 4.13 2.20
N LEU A 72 -4.28 3.76 2.24
CA LEU A 72 -3.18 4.59 1.78
C LEU A 72 -2.71 4.07 0.42
N VAL A 73 -2.47 4.96 -0.54
CA VAL A 73 -1.96 4.60 -1.86
C VAL A 73 -0.77 5.48 -2.22
N SER A 74 0.33 4.84 -2.59
CA SER A 74 1.56 5.54 -2.97
C SER A 74 1.43 6.18 -4.34
N LYS A 75 2.41 6.99 -4.73
CA LYS A 75 2.62 7.26 -6.17
C LYS A 75 2.94 5.97 -6.95
N PRO A 76 2.78 5.97 -8.28
CA PRO A 76 3.16 4.83 -9.10
C PRO A 76 4.67 4.52 -9.03
N PHE A 77 5.02 3.24 -8.98
CA PHE A 77 6.39 2.76 -9.13
C PHE A 77 6.48 1.80 -10.31
N LEU A 78 7.57 1.87 -11.09
CA LEU A 78 7.75 0.96 -12.22
C LEU A 78 7.84 -0.50 -11.75
N ARG A 79 8.66 -0.76 -10.73
CA ARG A 79 8.85 -2.09 -10.12
C ARG A 79 8.04 -2.26 -8.85
N TYR A 80 6.77 -1.85 -8.86
CA TYR A 80 5.89 -1.80 -7.68
C TYR A 80 5.80 -3.12 -6.89
N THR A 81 5.93 -4.29 -7.53
CA THR A 81 5.98 -5.59 -6.81
C THR A 81 7.26 -5.76 -6.00
N ALA A 82 8.40 -5.29 -6.51
CA ALA A 82 9.68 -5.29 -5.79
C ALA A 82 9.68 -4.23 -4.67
N VAL A 83 9.10 -3.06 -4.92
CA VAL A 83 8.91 -2.02 -3.89
C VAL A 83 8.04 -2.55 -2.76
N ARG A 84 6.92 -3.24 -3.06
CA ARG A 84 6.09 -3.91 -2.06
C ARG A 84 6.91 -4.89 -1.23
N ARG A 85 7.75 -5.70 -1.87
CA ARG A 85 8.60 -6.66 -1.17
C ARG A 85 9.58 -5.97 -0.24
N GLN A 86 10.27 -4.92 -0.69
CA GLN A 86 11.19 -4.15 0.13
C GLN A 86 10.49 -3.50 1.33
N LEU A 87 9.29 -2.93 1.12
CA LEU A 87 8.48 -2.42 2.21
C LEU A 87 8.07 -3.53 3.19
N GLY A 88 7.68 -4.70 2.68
CA GLY A 88 7.38 -5.86 3.52
C GLY A 88 8.56 -6.31 4.39
N GLU A 89 9.79 -6.27 3.87
CA GLU A 89 10.99 -6.57 4.66
C GLU A 89 11.28 -5.50 5.73
N SER A 90 11.12 -4.21 5.39
CA SER A 90 11.24 -3.11 6.35
C SER A 90 10.17 -3.19 7.45
N LEU A 91 8.96 -3.61 7.12
CA LEU A 91 7.85 -3.78 8.08
C LEU A 91 7.88 -5.13 8.83
N LYS A 92 8.81 -6.04 8.51
CA LYS A 92 8.91 -7.37 9.13
C LYS A 92 8.96 -7.36 10.66
N PRO A 93 9.62 -6.40 11.36
CA PRO A 93 9.60 -6.32 12.82
C PRO A 93 8.20 -6.14 13.42
N TYR A 94 7.26 -5.61 12.64
CA TYR A 94 5.89 -5.30 13.06
C TYR A 94 4.86 -6.34 12.57
N LYS A 95 5.32 -7.40 11.91
CA LYS A 95 4.44 -8.45 11.37
C LYS A 95 3.87 -9.31 12.49
N ASP A 96 2.57 -9.57 12.44
CA ASP A 96 1.94 -10.55 13.31
C ASP A 96 2.50 -11.95 13.02
N LYS A 97 2.77 -12.73 14.07
CA LYS A 97 3.33 -14.09 13.95
C LYS A 97 2.37 -15.05 13.27
N GLN A 98 1.06 -14.80 13.38
CA GLN A 98 0.02 -15.72 12.91
C GLN A 98 -0.64 -15.28 11.61
N THR A 99 -0.37 -14.06 11.13
CA THR A 99 -1.05 -13.49 9.97
C THR A 99 -0.09 -12.74 9.05
N ASP A 100 -0.55 -12.42 7.84
CA ASP A 100 0.19 -11.53 6.92
C ASP A 100 -0.09 -10.03 7.19
N ALA A 101 -0.66 -9.70 8.35
CA ALA A 101 -0.92 -8.34 8.75
C ALA A 101 0.21 -7.77 9.62
N TYR A 102 0.31 -6.45 9.66
CA TYR A 102 1.26 -5.70 10.45
C TYR A 102 0.52 -4.92 11.54
N ARG A 103 1.14 -4.76 12.71
CA ARG A 103 0.64 -3.89 13.78
C ARG A 103 1.70 -2.82 14.07
N ILE A 104 1.46 -1.64 13.52
CA ILE A 104 2.39 -0.50 13.51
C ILE A 104 1.57 0.78 13.56
N ASP A 105 2.05 1.79 14.28
CA ASP A 105 1.44 3.12 14.29
C ASP A 105 1.72 3.88 12.98
N GLU A 106 0.93 4.92 12.73
CA GLU A 106 0.98 5.67 11.47
C GLU A 106 2.30 6.42 11.27
N ASP A 107 2.92 6.94 12.34
CA ASP A 107 4.17 7.68 12.26
C ASP A 107 5.33 6.76 11.87
N THR A 108 5.42 5.60 12.52
CA THR A 108 6.44 4.59 12.20
C THR A 108 6.23 4.02 10.80
N LEU A 109 4.98 3.79 10.39
CA LEU A 109 4.64 3.37 9.03
C LEU A 109 5.08 4.40 7.97
N ALA A 110 4.76 5.67 8.19
CA ALA A 110 5.14 6.75 7.28
C ALA A 110 6.66 6.88 7.18
N LEU A 111 7.38 6.71 8.30
CA LEU A 111 8.84 6.73 8.34
C LEU A 111 9.44 5.57 7.53
N GLU A 112 8.99 4.34 7.76
CA GLU A 112 9.49 3.16 7.05
C GLU A 112 9.16 3.21 5.55
N ALA A 113 7.93 3.58 5.19
CA ALA A 113 7.54 3.77 3.80
C ALA A 113 8.37 4.88 3.12
N GLY A 114 8.59 6.00 3.81
CA GLY A 114 9.41 7.12 3.31
C GLY A 114 10.84 6.70 3.00
N LYS A 115 11.48 5.91 3.87
CA LYS A 115 12.83 5.37 3.63
C LYS A 115 12.88 4.50 2.37
N VAL A 116 11.93 3.57 2.23
CA VAL A 116 11.89 2.64 1.09
C VAL A 116 11.64 3.39 -0.21
N PHE A 117 10.67 4.30 -0.22
CA PHE A 117 10.30 5.05 -1.43
C PHE A 117 11.43 5.99 -1.88
N ALA A 118 12.07 6.70 -0.94
CA ALA A 118 13.21 7.54 -1.24
C ALA A 118 14.39 6.74 -1.81
N ALA A 119 14.69 5.56 -1.25
CA ALA A 119 15.75 4.69 -1.77
C ALA A 119 15.47 4.20 -3.20
N VAL A 120 14.21 3.85 -3.50
CA VAL A 120 13.81 3.43 -4.85
C VAL A 120 13.94 4.58 -5.85
N GLU A 121 13.60 5.79 -5.45
CA GLU A 121 13.69 6.99 -6.31
C GLU A 121 15.13 7.40 -6.59
N ALA A 122 16.01 7.33 -5.60
CA ALA A 122 17.44 7.59 -5.79
C ALA A 122 18.04 6.65 -6.85
N LEU A 123 17.72 5.35 -6.77
CA LEU A 123 18.17 4.34 -7.74
C LEU A 123 17.57 4.54 -9.14
N ALA A 124 16.38 5.14 -9.24
CA ALA A 124 15.76 5.47 -10.52
C ALA A 124 16.41 6.70 -11.18
N GLY A 125 16.85 7.68 -10.38
CA GLY A 125 17.53 8.89 -10.86
C GLY A 125 18.97 8.67 -11.31
N GLU A 126 19.66 7.64 -10.82
CA GLU A 126 21.04 7.28 -11.22
C GLU A 126 21.13 6.60 -12.60
N ASN A 127 20.00 6.25 -13.22
CA ASN A 127 19.94 5.58 -14.53
C ASN A 127 19.52 6.49 -15.69
N VAL A 128 19.71 7.81 -15.56
CA VAL A 128 19.42 8.83 -16.60
C VAL A 128 20.69 9.56 -17.01
#